data_AF-A0A8C5FW05-F1
#
_entry.id   AF-A0A8C5FW05-F1
#
_cell.length_a   1.000
_cell.length_b   1.000
_cell.length_c   1.000
_cell.angle_alpha   90.00
_cell.angle_beta   90.00
_cell.angle_gamma   90.00
#
_symmetry.space_group_name_H-M   'P 1'
#
loop_
_entity.id
_entity.type
_entity.pdbx_description
1 polymer ?
#
loop_
_entity_poly.entity_id
_entity_poly.type
_entity_poly.pdbx_seq_one_letter_code
_entity_poly.pdbx_strand_id
1 'polypeptide(L)'
;MPSKPEEEMKAASCHLIAFCLCLLRTAAEESPLPRELLERLSRSEIHSIRDLQRLLEIDSVDNEVMEETKHSHQKDLSHSFHDRKSSLQAHTRHKRSIVVEEAVPALCKVRTVIYDIPRAQVDASSANFIVWPSCVELRRCSGCCNTGNLCCQPSRIHHRTVKVAKVEYVRRRPKLREVQIRLEEHLECTCTHRPPNGPHTRSDNGIR
;
A
#
# COMPACT_ATOMS: atom_id res chain seq x y z
N MET A 1 65.88 -24.59 -1.37
CA MET A 1 64.52 -25.13 -1.57
C MET A 1 63.53 -24.03 -1.24
N PRO A 2 63.07 -23.24 -2.23
CA PRO A 2 62.20 -22.10 -2.01
C PRO A 2 60.73 -22.51 -2.20
N SER A 3 59.90 -22.36 -1.18
CA SER A 3 58.44 -22.49 -1.27
C SER A 3 57.79 -21.63 -0.19
N LYS A 4 56.81 -20.75 -0.42
CA LYS A 4 56.36 -20.01 -1.60
C LYS A 4 55.45 -18.93 -0.95
N PRO A 5 55.86 -17.65 -0.85
CA PRO A 5 55.07 -16.64 -0.15
C PRO A 5 53.70 -16.37 -0.82
N GLU A 6 53.48 -16.91 -2.02
CA GLU A 6 52.21 -16.86 -2.73
C GLU A 6 51.10 -17.75 -2.13
N GLU A 7 51.41 -18.82 -1.40
CA GLU A 7 50.36 -19.67 -0.79
C GLU A 7 49.75 -19.02 0.45
N GLU A 8 50.58 -18.43 1.31
CA GLU A 8 50.15 -17.69 2.51
C GLU A 8 49.28 -16.48 2.12
N MET A 9 49.66 -15.73 1.08
CA MET A 9 48.90 -14.57 0.60
C MET A 9 47.55 -14.96 -0.01
N LYS A 10 47.46 -16.12 -0.68
CA LYS A 10 46.20 -16.65 -1.20
C LYS A 10 45.28 -17.14 -0.08
N ALA A 11 45.83 -17.79 0.94
CA ALA A 11 45.06 -18.23 2.10
C ALA A 11 44.47 -17.03 2.86
N ALA A 12 45.28 -16.00 3.13
CA ALA A 12 44.82 -14.76 3.77
C ALA A 12 43.74 -14.04 2.94
N SER A 13 43.91 -13.98 1.62
CA SER A 13 42.90 -13.42 0.71
C SER A 13 41.60 -14.22 0.72
N CYS A 14 41.66 -15.56 0.74
CA CYS A 14 40.47 -16.40 0.81
C CYS A 14 39.72 -16.26 2.14
N HIS A 15 40.43 -16.14 3.26
CA HIS A 15 39.80 -15.88 4.56
C HIS A 15 39.15 -14.50 4.63
N LEU A 16 39.80 -13.47 4.06
CA LEU A 16 39.22 -12.13 3.99
C LEU A 16 37.97 -12.11 3.11
N ILE A 17 37.98 -12.81 1.95
CA ILE A 17 36.81 -12.91 1.07
C ILE A 17 35.68 -13.70 1.75
N ALA A 18 35.99 -14.83 2.40
CA ALA A 18 34.99 -15.62 3.12
C ALA A 18 34.39 -14.83 4.29
N PHE A 19 35.22 -14.09 5.03
CA PHE A 19 34.78 -13.20 6.11
C PHE A 19 33.92 -12.05 5.57
N CYS A 20 34.33 -11.39 4.48
CA CYS A 20 33.53 -10.36 3.82
C CYS A 20 32.20 -10.91 3.26
N LEU A 21 32.18 -12.11 2.67
CA LEU A 21 30.96 -12.77 2.21
C LEU A 21 30.05 -13.18 3.37
N CYS A 22 30.62 -13.56 4.52
CA CYS A 22 29.89 -13.78 5.76
C CYS A 22 29.31 -12.48 6.32
N LEU A 23 30.09 -11.40 6.36
CA LEU A 23 29.64 -10.09 6.81
C LEU A 23 28.56 -9.49 5.89
N LEU A 24 28.69 -9.68 4.58
CA LEU A 24 27.66 -9.30 3.60
C LEU A 24 26.39 -10.16 3.76
N ARG A 25 26.52 -11.43 4.14
CA ARG A 25 25.39 -12.30 4.51
C ARG A 25 24.68 -11.80 5.77
N THR A 26 25.42 -11.39 6.80
CA THR A 26 24.84 -10.87 8.05
C THR A 26 24.25 -9.47 7.88
N ALA A 27 24.80 -8.65 6.97
CA ALA A 27 24.26 -7.32 6.66
C ALA A 27 22.98 -7.38 5.79
N ALA A 28 22.69 -8.53 5.18
CA ALA A 28 21.46 -8.76 4.42
C ALA A 28 20.32 -9.36 5.28
N GLU A 29 20.57 -9.66 6.55
CA GLU A 29 19.53 -10.01 7.53
C GLU A 29 18.97 -8.74 8.19
N GLU A 30 18.25 -7.92 7.43
CA GLU A 30 17.03 -7.34 8.01
C GLU A 30 16.21 -8.56 8.43
N SER A 31 16.14 -8.90 9.72
CA SER A 31 15.43 -10.11 10.15
C SER A 31 14.01 -10.05 9.58
N PRO A 32 13.68 -10.82 8.53
CA PRO A 32 12.39 -10.70 7.91
C PRO A 32 11.39 -11.16 8.97
N LEU A 33 10.27 -10.43 9.10
CA LEU A 33 9.15 -10.82 9.95
C LEU A 33 8.97 -12.35 9.93
N PRO A 34 8.83 -13.01 11.10
CA PRO A 34 8.75 -14.47 11.16
C PRO A 34 7.71 -15.01 10.18
N ARG A 35 8.08 -16.00 9.36
CA ARG A 35 7.19 -16.55 8.33
C ARG A 35 5.87 -17.06 8.92
N GLU A 36 5.95 -17.64 10.12
CA GLU A 36 4.80 -18.08 10.89
C GLU A 36 3.83 -16.93 11.21
N LEU A 37 4.37 -15.76 11.60
CA LEU A 37 3.55 -14.58 11.85
C LEU A 37 2.88 -14.08 10.56
N LEU A 38 3.62 -14.06 9.45
CA LEU A 38 3.08 -13.66 8.15
C LEU A 38 1.96 -14.62 7.71
N GLU A 39 2.13 -15.92 7.92
CA GLU A 39 1.12 -16.92 7.60
C GLU A 39 -0.12 -16.79 8.49
N ARG A 40 0.05 -16.57 9.80
CA ARG A 40 -1.05 -16.27 10.72
C ARG A 40 -1.84 -15.03 10.30
N LEU A 41 -1.15 -13.92 10.04
CA LEU A 41 -1.78 -12.68 9.58
C LEU A 41 -2.51 -12.89 8.25
N SER A 42 -1.95 -13.67 7.33
CA SER A 42 -2.52 -13.92 6.01
C SER A 42 -3.91 -14.59 6.04
N ARG A 43 -4.17 -15.40 7.07
CA ARG A 43 -5.42 -16.18 7.23
C ARG A 43 -6.41 -15.57 8.23
N SER A 44 -6.01 -14.48 8.90
CA SER A 44 -6.81 -13.85 9.95
C SER A 44 -7.79 -12.81 9.39
N GLU A 45 -8.87 -12.53 10.11
CA GLU A 45 -9.80 -11.45 9.77
C GLU A 45 -9.44 -10.19 10.57
N ILE A 46 -8.82 -9.20 9.91
CA ILE A 46 -8.32 -7.97 10.55
C ILE A 46 -9.11 -6.78 10.00
N HIS A 47 -9.89 -6.13 10.86
CA HIS A 47 -10.71 -4.97 10.48
C HIS A 47 -10.31 -3.69 11.22
N SER A 48 -9.55 -3.80 12.30
CA SER A 48 -9.07 -2.69 13.13
C SER A 48 -7.69 -2.95 13.72
N ILE A 49 -7.04 -1.90 14.22
CA ILE A 49 -5.80 -1.96 15.00
C ILE A 49 -5.98 -2.86 16.22
N ARG A 50 -7.15 -2.83 16.86
CA ARG A 50 -7.46 -3.70 18.01
C ARG A 50 -7.44 -5.18 17.65
N ASP A 51 -7.94 -5.54 16.47
CA ASP A 51 -7.90 -6.93 16.00
C ASP A 51 -6.45 -7.37 15.79
N LEU A 52 -5.63 -6.50 15.19
CA LEU A 52 -4.21 -6.76 15.02
C LEU A 52 -3.49 -6.92 16.36
N GLN A 53 -3.74 -6.04 17.34
CA GLN A 53 -3.16 -6.14 18.68
C GLN A 53 -3.54 -7.45 19.37
N ARG A 54 -4.80 -7.87 19.27
CA ARG A 54 -5.28 -9.16 19.81
C ARG A 54 -4.60 -10.35 19.13
N LEU A 55 -4.41 -10.30 17.81
CA LEU A 55 -3.72 -11.36 17.06
C LEU A 55 -2.23 -11.46 17.42
N LEU A 56 -1.61 -10.34 17.77
CA LEU A 56 -0.22 -10.23 18.18
C LEU A 56 -0.02 -10.45 19.69
N GLU A 57 -1.09 -10.67 20.46
CA GLU A 57 -1.03 -10.80 21.92
C GLU A 57 -0.34 -9.60 22.60
N ILE A 58 -0.57 -8.39 22.06
CA ILE A 58 -0.04 -7.14 22.62
C ILE A 58 -1.07 -6.59 23.61
N ASP A 59 -0.79 -6.72 24.90
CA ASP A 59 -1.52 -6.00 25.94
C ASP A 59 -1.22 -4.50 25.79
N SER A 60 -2.26 -3.68 25.67
CA SER A 60 -2.17 -2.24 25.40
C SER A 60 -1.67 -1.42 26.59
N VAL A 61 -0.62 -1.87 27.27
CA VAL A 61 -0.01 -1.17 28.39
C VAL A 61 0.98 -0.14 27.82
N ASP A 62 0.72 1.12 28.15
CA ASP A 62 1.51 2.32 27.88
C ASP A 62 1.55 2.82 26.43
N ASN A 63 0.41 3.31 25.97
CA ASN A 63 0.41 4.51 25.12
C ASN A 63 0.08 5.73 26.00
N GLU A 64 0.90 5.95 27.02
CA GLU A 64 0.95 7.26 27.69
C GLU A 64 1.47 8.25 26.65
N VAL A 65 0.54 8.97 26.03
CA VAL A 65 0.83 10.28 25.46
C VAL A 65 1.61 11.03 26.52
N MET A 66 2.85 11.36 26.22
CA MET A 66 3.81 12.04 27.07
C MET A 66 3.20 13.36 27.58
N GLU A 67 2.43 13.29 28.67
CA GLU A 67 2.03 14.43 29.46
C GLU A 67 3.29 14.86 30.21
N GLU A 68 3.88 15.95 29.73
CA GLU A 68 5.04 16.60 30.33
C GLU A 68 4.74 16.90 31.80
N THR A 69 5.11 15.99 32.69
CA THR A 69 5.00 16.16 34.13
C THR A 69 6.08 17.14 34.57
N LYS A 70 5.77 18.43 34.46
CA LYS A 70 6.53 19.50 35.10
C LYS A 70 6.36 19.34 36.62
N HIS A 71 7.34 18.68 37.22
CA HIS A 71 7.60 18.76 38.64
C HIS A 71 7.92 20.23 38.99
N SER A 72 7.02 20.89 39.70
CA SER A 72 7.46 21.94 40.62
C SER A 72 6.47 22.13 41.75
N HIS A 73 7.02 21.89 42.94
CA HIS A 73 6.53 22.08 44.28
C HIS A 73 5.51 23.23 44.44
N GLN A 74 4.39 22.95 45.11
CA GLN A 74 3.72 23.97 45.91
C GLN A 74 2.96 23.35 47.07
N LYS A 75 3.32 23.81 48.28
CA LYS A 75 2.51 24.01 49.51
C LYS A 75 3.53 24.43 50.60
N ASP A 76 3.39 25.49 51.39
CA ASP A 76 2.22 26.26 51.80
C ASP A 76 2.63 27.63 52.41
N LEU A 77 1.76 28.63 52.22
CA LEU A 77 1.37 29.75 53.11
C LEU A 77 2.41 30.53 53.96
N SER A 78 2.64 31.82 53.66
CA SER A 78 1.93 32.98 54.28
C SER A 78 2.69 34.33 54.21
N HIS A 79 1.91 35.42 54.15
CA HIS A 79 2.21 36.85 54.42
C HIS A 79 2.82 37.77 53.33
N SER A 80 1.89 38.48 52.67
CA SER A 80 1.72 39.96 52.70
C SER A 80 2.52 40.91 51.78
N PHE A 81 1.73 41.82 51.19
CA PHE A 81 1.98 43.21 50.77
C PHE A 81 2.41 43.58 49.32
N HIS A 82 1.57 44.48 48.78
CA HIS A 82 1.77 45.55 47.79
C HIS A 82 1.84 45.29 46.26
N ASP A 83 0.76 45.77 45.62
CA ASP A 83 0.71 46.76 44.51
C ASP A 83 0.83 46.38 43.02
N ARG A 84 -0.10 47.01 42.28
CA ARG A 84 -0.11 47.44 40.87
C ARG A 84 -0.17 46.41 39.72
N LYS A 85 -1.41 46.25 39.23
CA LYS A 85 -1.89 46.58 37.86
C LYS A 85 -0.91 46.30 36.69
N SER A 86 -1.15 45.24 35.92
CA SER A 86 -1.06 45.35 34.44
C SER A 86 -1.82 44.24 33.73
N SER A 87 -2.67 44.69 32.81
CA SER A 87 -3.23 43.99 31.66
C SER A 87 -2.19 43.11 30.95
N LEU A 88 -2.37 41.79 30.98
CA LEU A 88 -2.00 40.93 29.86
C LEU A 88 -3.09 39.87 29.73
N GLN A 89 -3.98 40.12 28.78
CA GLN A 89 -4.91 39.19 28.19
C GLN A 89 -4.09 38.00 27.64
N ALA A 90 -3.82 37.02 28.51
CA ALA A 90 -3.26 35.75 28.10
C ALA A 90 -4.37 35.04 27.33
N HIS A 91 -4.37 35.21 26.00
CA HIS A 91 -5.12 34.37 25.10
C HIS A 91 -4.71 32.93 25.39
N THR A 92 -5.50 32.24 26.23
CA THR A 92 -5.47 30.79 26.39
C THR A 92 -5.78 30.23 25.01
N ARG A 93 -4.70 29.98 24.26
CA ARG A 93 -4.71 29.32 22.96
C ARG A 93 -5.24 27.92 23.24
N HIS A 94 -6.56 27.76 23.14
CA HIS A 94 -7.21 26.46 23.24
C HIS A 94 -6.61 25.61 22.12
N LYS A 95 -5.65 24.74 22.47
CA LYS A 95 -5.16 23.69 21.58
C LYS A 95 -6.37 22.84 21.30
N ARG A 96 -7.00 23.04 20.13
CA ARG A 96 -8.00 22.11 19.63
C ARG A 96 -7.29 20.78 19.44
N SER A 97 -7.62 19.79 20.24
CA SER A 97 -7.17 18.42 20.02
C SER A 97 -7.60 18.03 18.61
N ILE A 98 -6.63 17.67 17.77
CA ILE A 98 -6.91 17.16 16.43
C ILE A 98 -7.44 15.74 16.64
N VAL A 99 -8.69 15.51 16.30
CA VAL A 99 -9.27 14.16 16.33
C VAL A 99 -8.62 13.38 15.18
N VAL A 100 -7.83 12.36 15.51
CA VAL A 100 -7.22 11.44 14.55
C VAL A 100 -8.16 10.23 14.39
N GLU A 101 -8.61 9.99 13.16
CA GLU A 101 -9.44 8.83 12.81
C GLU A 101 -8.54 7.66 12.39
N GLU A 102 -8.95 6.44 12.74
CA GLU A 102 -8.28 5.21 12.32
C GLU A 102 -8.52 4.93 10.83
N ALA A 103 -7.48 4.52 10.12
CA ALA A 103 -7.60 4.19 8.70
C ALA A 103 -8.41 2.91 8.49
N VAL A 104 -9.44 2.98 7.64
CA VAL A 104 -10.27 1.82 7.27
C VAL A 104 -9.61 1.00 6.16
N PRO A 105 -9.42 -0.33 6.33
CA PRO A 105 -8.74 -1.14 5.33
C PRO A 105 -9.56 -1.30 4.04
N ALA A 106 -8.89 -1.17 2.89
CA ALA A 106 -9.48 -1.44 1.59
C ALA A 106 -9.51 -2.96 1.30
N LEU A 107 -10.47 -3.68 1.88
CA LEU A 107 -10.56 -5.15 1.75
C LEU A 107 -10.61 -5.64 0.28
N CYS A 108 -10.07 -6.84 0.03
CA CYS A 108 -10.15 -7.53 -1.27
C CYS A 108 -11.61 -7.89 -1.61
N LYS A 109 -12.21 -7.15 -2.54
CA LYS A 109 -13.58 -7.39 -3.01
C LYS A 109 -13.81 -6.84 -4.40
N VAL A 110 -14.91 -7.26 -5.02
CA VAL A 110 -15.37 -6.71 -6.29
C VAL A 110 -15.85 -5.27 -6.08
N ARG A 111 -15.32 -4.34 -6.87
CA ARG A 111 -15.79 -2.95 -6.95
C ARG A 111 -16.03 -2.57 -8.40
N THR A 112 -16.88 -1.56 -8.60
CA THR A 112 -17.07 -0.94 -9.91
C THR A 112 -15.88 -0.04 -10.21
N VAL A 113 -15.28 -0.21 -11.38
CA VAL A 113 -14.19 0.61 -11.89
C VAL A 113 -14.56 1.14 -13.27
N ILE A 114 -13.94 2.25 -13.65
CA ILE A 114 -14.05 2.81 -15.00
C ILE A 114 -13.04 2.09 -15.89
N TYR A 115 -13.51 1.54 -17.00
CA TYR A 115 -12.71 0.88 -18.01
C TYR A 115 -12.75 1.67 -19.31
N ASP A 116 -11.61 2.22 -19.71
CA ASP A 116 -11.44 2.85 -21.02
C ASP A 116 -11.41 1.78 -22.10
N ILE A 117 -12.27 1.90 -23.10
CA ILE A 117 -12.38 0.94 -24.20
C ILE A 117 -11.17 1.15 -25.14
N PRO A 118 -10.26 0.16 -25.26
CA PRO A 118 -9.10 0.30 -26.13
C PRO A 118 -9.54 0.39 -27.59
N ARG A 119 -9.00 1.37 -28.33
CA ARG A 119 -9.34 1.58 -29.75
C ARG A 119 -9.07 0.34 -30.59
N ALA A 120 -7.96 -0.34 -30.34
CA ALA A 120 -7.59 -1.58 -31.02
C ALA A 120 -8.61 -2.73 -30.82
N GLN A 121 -9.35 -2.72 -29.71
CA GLN A 121 -10.42 -3.70 -29.45
C GLN A 121 -11.68 -3.43 -30.30
N VAL A 122 -11.89 -2.18 -30.71
CA VAL A 122 -13.01 -1.79 -31.58
C VAL A 122 -12.63 -1.98 -33.05
N ASP A 123 -11.45 -1.50 -33.43
CA ASP A 123 -10.87 -1.70 -34.75
C ASP A 123 -9.36 -1.51 -34.70
N ALA A 124 -8.61 -2.58 -34.95
CA ALA A 124 -7.14 -2.57 -34.98
C ALA A 124 -6.56 -2.00 -36.29
N SER A 125 -7.36 -1.86 -37.35
CA SER A 125 -6.89 -1.47 -38.68
C SER A 125 -6.77 0.03 -38.90
N SER A 126 -7.43 0.83 -38.06
CA SER A 126 -7.53 2.28 -38.25
C SER A 126 -7.35 3.00 -36.92
N ALA A 127 -6.83 4.24 -36.97
CA ALA A 127 -6.84 5.16 -35.84
C ALA A 127 -7.79 6.35 -36.06
N ASN A 128 -8.54 6.38 -37.17
CA ASN A 128 -9.33 7.55 -37.61
C ASN A 128 -10.82 7.41 -37.31
N PHE A 129 -11.17 7.12 -36.06
CA PHE A 129 -12.56 7.01 -35.60
C PHE A 129 -12.76 7.49 -34.16
N ILE A 130 -14.00 7.68 -33.76
CA ILE A 130 -14.40 7.93 -32.36
C ILE A 130 -15.12 6.69 -31.85
N VAL A 131 -14.84 6.32 -30.59
CA VAL A 131 -15.56 5.25 -29.88
C VAL A 131 -16.55 5.92 -28.93
N TRP A 132 -17.81 5.52 -28.99
CA TRP A 132 -18.85 6.00 -28.10
C TRP A 132 -19.63 4.85 -27.45
N PRO A 133 -19.75 4.80 -26.10
CA PRO A 133 -18.99 5.60 -25.14
C PRO A 133 -17.49 5.24 -25.16
N SER A 134 -16.62 6.14 -24.70
CA SER A 134 -15.17 5.88 -24.62
C SER A 134 -14.78 5.02 -23.42
N CYS A 135 -15.58 5.02 -22.36
CA CYS A 135 -15.38 4.25 -21.14
C CYS A 135 -16.68 3.63 -20.65
N VAL A 136 -16.58 2.56 -19.87
CA VAL A 136 -17.71 1.83 -19.30
C VAL A 136 -17.42 1.39 -17.88
N GLU A 137 -18.46 1.15 -17.10
CA GLU A 137 -18.34 0.56 -15.77
C GLU A 137 -18.09 -0.95 -15.88
N LEU A 138 -17.08 -1.45 -15.18
CA LEU A 138 -16.81 -2.88 -15.03
C LEU A 138 -16.64 -3.27 -13.58
N ARG A 139 -17.03 -4.50 -13.27
CA ARG A 139 -16.74 -5.13 -11.98
C ARG A 139 -15.34 -5.72 -11.99
N ARG A 140 -14.45 -5.25 -11.13
CA ARG A 140 -13.07 -5.76 -10.99
C ARG A 140 -12.73 -5.98 -9.51
N CYS A 141 -11.81 -6.93 -9.28
CA CYS A 141 -11.23 -7.15 -7.96
C CYS A 141 -10.29 -6.00 -7.63
N SER A 142 -10.42 -5.46 -6.41
CA SER A 142 -9.62 -4.36 -5.90
C SER A 142 -9.45 -4.50 -4.39
N GLY A 143 -8.51 -3.75 -3.84
CA GLY A 143 -8.18 -3.79 -2.42
C GLY A 143 -6.94 -4.63 -2.12
N CYS A 144 -6.69 -4.80 -0.83
CA CYS A 144 -5.49 -5.40 -0.29
C CYS A 144 -5.82 -6.66 0.51
N CYS A 145 -4.82 -7.52 0.63
CA CYS A 145 -4.78 -8.63 1.57
C CYS A 145 -3.96 -8.19 2.79
N ASN A 146 -4.05 -8.93 3.89
CA ASN A 146 -3.38 -8.57 5.15
C ASN A 146 -1.85 -8.49 5.02
N THR A 147 -1.28 -9.27 4.10
CA THR A 147 0.16 -9.44 3.95
C THR A 147 0.60 -9.24 2.50
N GLY A 148 1.78 -8.67 2.29
CA GLY A 148 2.30 -8.33 0.95
C GLY A 148 2.69 -9.52 0.05
N ASN A 149 2.74 -10.74 0.61
CA ASN A 149 2.95 -11.98 -0.15
C ASN A 149 1.66 -12.52 -0.77
N LEU A 150 0.50 -11.96 -0.42
CA LEU A 150 -0.80 -12.24 -1.01
C LEU A 150 -1.19 -11.14 -2.00
N CYS A 151 -2.01 -11.49 -2.98
CA CYS A 151 -2.56 -10.60 -4.00
C CYS A 151 -4.07 -10.84 -4.13
N CYS A 152 -4.84 -9.76 -4.24
CA CYS A 152 -6.28 -9.85 -4.48
C CYS A 152 -6.54 -10.25 -5.94
N GLN A 153 -7.03 -11.46 -6.16
CA GLN A 153 -7.24 -12.03 -7.49
C GLN A 153 -8.69 -12.46 -7.71
N PRO A 154 -9.19 -12.45 -8.96
CA PRO A 154 -10.50 -13.01 -9.26
C PRO A 154 -10.51 -14.53 -9.08
N SER A 155 -11.46 -15.03 -8.29
CA SER A 155 -11.76 -16.47 -8.21
C SER A 155 -12.79 -16.88 -9.27
N ARG A 156 -13.63 -15.94 -9.70
CA ARG A 156 -14.66 -16.19 -10.71
C ARG A 156 -14.79 -15.01 -11.67
N ILE A 157 -14.80 -15.32 -12.96
CA ILE A 157 -14.83 -14.34 -14.06
C ILE A 157 -16.06 -14.59 -14.94
N HIS A 158 -16.71 -13.51 -15.36
CA HIS A 158 -17.77 -13.50 -16.35
C HIS A 158 -17.37 -12.61 -17.54
N HIS A 159 -17.74 -13.04 -18.73
CA HIS A 159 -17.54 -12.25 -19.93
C HIS A 159 -18.89 -11.81 -20.47
N ARG A 160 -19.07 -10.50 -20.63
CA ARG A 160 -20.26 -9.93 -21.26
C ARG A 160 -19.90 -9.24 -22.57
N THR A 161 -20.78 -9.35 -23.55
CA THR A 161 -20.64 -8.66 -24.84
C THR A 161 -21.47 -7.38 -24.80
N VAL A 162 -20.86 -6.24 -25.12
CA VAL A 162 -21.54 -4.95 -25.21
C VAL A 162 -21.40 -4.38 -26.61
N LYS A 163 -22.34 -3.52 -26.99
CA LYS A 163 -22.28 -2.77 -28.24
C LYS A 163 -21.72 -1.37 -27.97
N VAL A 164 -20.78 -0.95 -28.81
CA VAL A 164 -20.23 0.40 -28.84
C VAL A 164 -20.38 0.98 -30.24
N ALA A 165 -20.45 2.28 -30.37
CA ALA A 165 -20.50 2.96 -31.65
C ALA A 165 -19.09 3.34 -32.11
N LYS A 166 -18.75 2.95 -33.34
CA LYS A 166 -17.59 3.43 -34.09
C LYS A 166 -18.06 4.52 -35.04
N VAL A 167 -17.55 5.75 -34.88
CA VAL A 167 -17.87 6.89 -35.73
C VAL A 167 -16.67 7.26 -36.58
N GLU A 168 -16.81 7.15 -37.90
CA GLU A 168 -15.77 7.43 -38.88
C GLU A 168 -16.17 8.62 -39.77
N TYR A 169 -15.20 9.43 -40.20
CA TYR A 169 -15.45 10.51 -41.14
C TYR A 169 -15.04 10.09 -42.55
N VAL A 170 -16.00 9.68 -43.37
CA VAL A 170 -15.75 9.15 -44.71
C VAL A 170 -16.42 10.05 -45.74
N ARG A 171 -15.66 10.54 -46.73
CA ARG A 171 -16.16 11.48 -47.77
C ARG A 171 -16.86 12.71 -47.16
N ARG A 172 -16.23 13.32 -46.15
CA ARG A 172 -16.73 14.50 -45.41
C ARG A 172 -18.11 14.30 -44.74
N ARG A 173 -18.50 13.05 -44.45
CA ARG A 173 -19.73 12.75 -43.71
C ARG A 173 -19.43 11.77 -42.56
N PRO A 174 -20.01 11.96 -41.38
CA PRO A 174 -19.90 11.01 -40.30
C PRO A 174 -20.68 9.73 -40.65
N LYS A 175 -20.06 8.57 -40.39
CA LYS A 175 -20.67 7.25 -40.52
C LYS A 175 -20.57 6.54 -39.18
N LEU A 176 -21.71 6.10 -38.66
CA LEU A 176 -21.80 5.33 -37.42
C LEU A 176 -21.97 3.85 -37.73
N ARG A 177 -21.26 2.99 -37.00
CA ARG A 177 -21.43 1.54 -37.01
C ARG A 177 -21.44 1.00 -35.59
N GLU A 178 -22.32 0.05 -35.31
CA GLU A 178 -22.27 -0.70 -34.07
C GLU A 178 -21.19 -1.78 -34.15
N VAL A 179 -20.35 -1.87 -33.12
CA VAL A 179 -19.32 -2.88 -32.95
C VAL A 179 -19.55 -3.59 -31.63
N GLN A 180 -19.50 -4.92 -31.64
CA GLN A 180 -19.60 -5.71 -30.42
C GLN A 180 -18.21 -5.96 -29.85
N ILE A 181 -18.02 -5.67 -28.57
CA ILE A 181 -16.78 -5.95 -27.84
C ILE A 181 -17.09 -6.83 -26.63
N ARG A 182 -16.13 -7.70 -26.28
CA ARG A 182 -16.22 -8.58 -25.10
C ARG A 182 -15.46 -7.96 -23.93
N LEU A 183 -16.14 -7.82 -22.80
CA LEU A 183 -15.60 -7.26 -21.57
C LEU A 183 -15.53 -8.32 -20.49
N GLU A 184 -14.48 -8.26 -19.67
CA GLU A 184 -14.24 -9.16 -18.55
C GLU A 184 -14.65 -8.52 -17.22
N GLU A 185 -15.53 -9.20 -16.49
CA GLU A 185 -16.03 -8.83 -15.17
C GLU A 185 -15.66 -9.88 -14.12
N HIS A 186 -15.19 -9.42 -12.97
CA HIS A 186 -14.91 -10.29 -11.84
C HIS A 186 -16.18 -10.40 -10.99
N LEU A 187 -16.61 -11.64 -10.70
CA LEU A 187 -17.79 -11.91 -9.88
C LEU A 187 -17.43 -12.12 -8.41
N GLU A 188 -16.28 -12.73 -8.14
CA GLU A 188 -15.79 -13.07 -6.82
C GLU A 188 -14.26 -12.86 -6.76
N CYS A 189 -13.73 -12.55 -5.57
CA CYS A 189 -12.31 -12.27 -5.35
C CYS A 189 -11.79 -13.04 -4.14
N THR A 190 -10.55 -13.48 -4.20
CA THR A 190 -9.86 -14.14 -3.09
C THR A 190 -8.41 -13.64 -2.99
N CYS A 191 -7.86 -13.70 -1.77
CA CYS A 191 -6.44 -13.45 -1.54
C CYS A 191 -5.64 -14.72 -1.82
N THR A 192 -4.74 -14.67 -2.80
CA THR A 192 -3.91 -15.80 -3.22
C THR A 192 -2.44 -15.43 -3.17
N HIS A 193 -1.55 -16.42 -3.04
CA HIS A 193 -0.11 -16.16 -3.11
C HIS A 193 0.25 -15.58 -4.48
N ARG A 194 1.14 -14.58 -4.47
CA ARG A 194 1.59 -13.91 -5.69
C ARG A 194 2.17 -14.94 -6.67
N PRO A 195 1.60 -15.09 -7.88
CA PRO A 195 2.20 -15.95 -8.89
C PRO A 195 3.55 -15.35 -9.32
N PRO A 196 4.60 -16.17 -9.55
CA PRO A 196 5.94 -15.71 -9.90
C PRO A 196 6.00 -14.76 -11.12
N ASN A 197 5.02 -14.87 -12.03
CA ASN A 197 4.97 -14.18 -13.32
C ASN A 197 3.75 -13.25 -13.49
N GLY A 198 3.06 -12.88 -12.39
CA GLY A 198 1.94 -11.95 -12.49
C GLY A 198 2.42 -10.55 -12.90
N PRO A 199 1.67 -9.80 -13.74
CA PRO A 199 2.03 -8.42 -14.06
C PRO A 199 2.26 -7.64 -12.76
N HIS A 200 3.47 -7.10 -12.61
CA HIS A 200 3.81 -6.22 -11.51
C HIS A 200 3.01 -4.92 -11.68
N THR A 201 1.74 -4.88 -11.28
CA THR A 201 1.10 -3.61 -10.89
C THR A 201 1.64 -3.25 -9.51
N ARG A 202 2.96 -3.03 -9.43
CA ARG A 202 3.55 -2.24 -8.36
C ARG A 202 3.10 -0.83 -8.72
N SER A 203 2.14 -0.29 -7.97
CA SER A 203 1.91 1.15 -7.96
C SER A 203 3.20 1.76 -7.44
N ASP A 204 4.11 2.05 -8.36
CA ASP A 204 5.25 2.91 -8.14
C ASP A 204 4.67 4.28 -7.83
N ASN A 205 4.49 4.57 -6.55
CA ASN A 205 4.24 5.92 -6.09
C ASN A 205 5.55 6.71 -6.26
N GLY A 206 5.88 7.01 -7.51
CA GLY A 206 6.81 8.05 -7.88
C GLY A 206 6.16 9.39 -7.57
N ILE A 207 6.30 9.82 -6.32
CA ILE A 207 6.09 11.22 -5.94
C ILE A 207 7.29 11.99 -6.49
N ARG A 208 7.06 12.76 -7.55
CA ARG A 208 7.94 13.84 -8.00
C ARG A 208 7.33 15.16 -7.60
#